data_AF-A0A3D5NUK4-F1
#
_entry.id   AF-A0A3D5NUK4-F1
#
_cell.length_a   1.000
_cell.length_b   1.000
_cell.length_c   1.000
_cell.angle_alpha   90.00
_cell.angle_beta   90.00
_cell.angle_gamma   90.00
#
_symmetry.space_group_name_H-M   'P 1'
#
loop_
_entity.id
_entity.type
_entity.pdbx_description
1 polymer ?
#
loop_
_entity_poly.entity_id
_entity_poly.type
_entity_poly.pdbx_seq_one_letter_code
_entity_poly.pdbx_strand_id
1 'polypeptide(L)'
;FHHVPHGLANALLIDEVIRFNAEESPIKMAAFPQYKYPNITYRYARIADYLGLGGSSDEEKIELLISAMGELKKKLDIPSSIQALDIPESKFLASLDEMSYQAFDDQCTGANPRYPLISEIKEMYL
;
A
#
# COMPACT_ATOMS: atom_id res chain seq x y z
N PHE A 1 13.10 3.85 12.77
CA PHE A 1 13.52 2.42 12.76
C PHE A 1 14.76 2.16 11.92
N HIS A 2 14.71 2.31 10.59
CA HIS A 2 15.80 1.84 9.70
C HIS A 2 16.43 2.92 8.81
N HIS A 3 16.10 4.21 9.02
CA HIS A 3 16.64 5.35 8.25
C HIS A 3 16.51 5.23 6.72
N VAL A 4 15.49 4.51 6.25
CA VAL A 4 15.17 4.40 4.83
C VAL A 4 14.64 5.77 4.35
N PRO A 5 15.14 6.30 3.22
CA PRO A 5 14.60 7.52 2.64
C PRO A 5 13.09 7.41 2.38
N HIS A 6 12.35 8.48 2.66
CA HIS A 6 10.88 8.48 2.59
C HIS A 6 10.32 7.98 1.24
N GLY A 7 10.87 8.47 0.13
CA GLY A 7 10.42 8.04 -1.21
C GLY A 7 10.67 6.55 -1.49
N LEU A 8 11.77 6.00 -0.99
CA LEU A 8 12.09 4.58 -1.12
C LEU A 8 11.14 3.73 -0.27
N ALA A 9 10.87 4.13 0.98
CA ALA A 9 9.91 3.43 1.83
C ALA A 9 8.51 3.36 1.21
N ASN A 10 8.02 4.48 0.64
CA ASN A 10 6.73 4.49 -0.06
C ASN A 10 6.74 3.56 -1.28
N ALA A 11 7.81 3.58 -2.09
CA ALA A 11 7.89 2.76 -3.29
C ALA A 11 7.90 1.25 -2.98
N LEU A 12 8.44 0.85 -1.83
CA LEU A 12 8.44 -0.54 -1.38
C LEU A 12 7.07 -1.03 -0.93
N LEU A 13 6.22 -0.15 -0.39
CA LEU A 13 4.94 -0.52 0.22
C LEU A 13 3.72 -0.27 -0.67
N ILE A 14 3.82 0.64 -1.64
CA ILE A 14 2.64 1.17 -2.33
C ILE A 14 1.82 0.10 -3.06
N ASP A 15 2.46 -0.94 -3.60
CA ASP A 15 1.76 -2.03 -4.29
C ASP A 15 0.87 -2.81 -3.31
N GLU A 16 1.40 -3.17 -2.14
CA GLU A 16 0.66 -3.87 -1.10
C GLU A 16 -0.43 -2.99 -0.49
N VAL A 17 -0.17 -1.69 -0.33
CA VAL A 17 -1.16 -0.71 0.14
C VAL A 17 -2.31 -0.54 -0.87
N ILE A 18 -2.03 -0.57 -2.17
CA ILE A 18 -3.07 -0.54 -3.21
C ILE A 18 -3.95 -1.79 -3.10
N ARG A 19 -3.35 -2.99 -3.02
CA ARG A 19 -4.09 -4.25 -2.87
C ARG A 19 -4.91 -4.29 -1.58
N PHE A 20 -4.31 -3.87 -0.47
CA PHE A 20 -4.99 -3.77 0.82
C PHE A 20 -6.22 -2.85 0.76
N ASN A 21 -6.08 -1.70 0.09
CA ASN A 21 -7.16 -0.74 -0.01
C ASN A 21 -8.22 -1.12 -1.06
N ALA A 22 -7.87 -1.89 -2.09
CA ALA A 22 -8.75 -2.40 -3.13
C ALA A 22 -9.58 -3.61 -2.65
N GLU A 23 -10.30 -3.43 -1.54
CA GLU A 23 -11.21 -4.42 -0.97
C GLU A 23 -12.63 -3.85 -0.97
N GLU A 24 -13.58 -4.57 -1.57
CA GLU A 24 -14.98 -4.18 -1.66
C GLU A 24 -15.70 -4.27 -0.31
N SER A 25 -15.28 -5.22 0.55
CA SER A 25 -15.87 -5.43 1.87
C SER A 25 -14.80 -5.39 2.97
N PRO A 26 -14.20 -4.22 3.26
CA PRO A 26 -13.15 -4.10 4.26
C PRO A 26 -13.70 -4.36 5.66
N ILE A 27 -12.89 -4.97 6.53
CA ILE A 27 -13.23 -5.22 7.94
C ILE A 27 -13.67 -3.93 8.63
N LYS A 28 -12.98 -2.82 8.32
CA LYS A 28 -13.28 -1.50 8.86
C LYS A 28 -13.05 -0.42 7.82
N MET A 29 -14.06 0.43 7.65
CA MET A 29 -14.02 1.60 6.77
C MET A 29 -13.70 2.87 7.58
N ALA A 30 -13.00 3.84 6.97
CA ALA A 30 -12.83 5.14 7.59
C ALA A 30 -14.16 5.91 7.69
N ALA A 31 -14.37 6.55 8.84
CA ALA A 31 -15.63 7.20 9.20
C ALA A 31 -15.67 8.66 8.69
N PHE A 32 -15.84 8.84 7.38
CA PHE A 32 -16.08 10.16 6.77
C PHE A 32 -17.50 10.26 6.20
N PRO A 33 -18.23 11.37 6.43
CA PRO A 33 -19.61 11.50 5.96
C PRO A 33 -19.75 11.52 4.43
N GLN A 34 -18.67 11.84 3.71
CA GLN A 34 -18.62 11.81 2.25
C GLN A 34 -18.43 10.39 1.69
N TYR A 35 -18.05 9.42 2.53
CA TYR A 35 -17.86 8.04 2.14
C TYR A 35 -19.18 7.28 2.32
N LYS A 36 -19.83 6.95 1.19
CA LYS A 36 -21.12 6.25 1.19
C LYS A 36 -20.97 4.73 1.36
N TYR A 37 -20.00 4.16 0.68
CA TYR A 37 -19.62 2.74 0.67
C TYR A 37 -18.19 2.62 0.14
N PRO A 38 -17.47 1.50 0.39
CA PRO A 38 -16.16 1.25 -0.18
C PRO A 38 -16.23 1.28 -1.71
N ASN A 39 -15.46 2.17 -2.34
CA ASN A 39 -15.42 2.30 -3.80
C ASN A 39 -13.99 2.45 -4.33
N ILE A 40 -13.03 1.91 -3.58
CA ILE A 40 -11.60 2.16 -3.80
C ILE A 40 -11.08 1.41 -5.01
N THR A 41 -11.56 0.19 -5.26
CA THR A 41 -11.28 -0.60 -6.46
C THR A 41 -11.57 0.22 -7.72
N TYR A 42 -12.80 0.75 -7.83
CA TYR A 42 -13.19 1.68 -8.90
C TYR A 42 -12.30 2.91 -8.99
N ARG A 43 -11.92 3.52 -7.85
CA ARG A 43 -11.06 4.72 -7.85
C ARG A 43 -9.65 4.43 -8.36
N TYR A 44 -9.06 3.29 -8.03
CA TYR A 44 -7.77 2.88 -8.61
C TYR A 44 -7.90 2.50 -10.08
N ALA A 45 -8.96 1.78 -10.46
CA ALA A 45 -9.23 1.45 -11.86
C ALA A 45 -9.31 2.70 -12.76
N ARG A 46 -9.91 3.79 -12.25
CA ARG A 46 -9.93 5.08 -12.95
C ARG A 46 -8.55 5.70 -13.17
N ILE A 47 -7.58 5.43 -12.31
CA ILE A 47 -6.19 5.88 -12.52
C ILE A 47 -5.61 5.13 -13.70
N ALA A 48 -5.82 3.81 -13.78
CA ALA A 48 -5.40 3.00 -14.91
C ALA A 48 -6.04 3.46 -16.24
N ASP A 49 -7.33 3.81 -16.22
CA ASP A 49 -8.03 4.38 -17.37
C ASP A 49 -7.41 5.71 -17.81
N TYR A 50 -7.10 6.60 -16.86
CA TYR A 50 -6.49 7.90 -17.17
C TYR A 50 -5.08 7.77 -17.75
N LEU A 51 -4.35 6.75 -17.33
CA LEU A 51 -3.02 6.42 -17.84
C LEU A 51 -3.07 5.60 -19.15
N GLY A 52 -4.25 5.16 -19.60
CA GLY A 52 -4.43 4.38 -20.82
C GLY A 52 -3.84 2.98 -20.75
N LEU A 53 -3.84 2.34 -19.57
CA LEU A 53 -3.23 1.03 -19.35
C LEU A 53 -4.05 -0.14 -19.92
N GLY A 54 -5.34 0.08 -20.22
CA GLY A 54 -6.26 -0.95 -20.71
C GLY A 54 -7.01 -1.66 -19.57
N GLY A 55 -7.45 -2.90 -19.82
CA GLY A 55 -8.19 -3.73 -18.87
C GLY A 55 -9.71 -3.69 -19.06
N SER A 56 -10.36 -4.82 -18.77
CA SER A 56 -11.79 -5.06 -18.99
C SER A 56 -12.61 -5.07 -17.69
N SER A 57 -11.96 -5.26 -16.54
CA SER A 57 -12.56 -5.14 -15.20
C SER A 57 -11.75 -4.20 -14.31
N ASP A 58 -12.34 -3.74 -13.21
CA ASP A 58 -11.65 -2.84 -12.27
C ASP A 58 -10.48 -3.55 -11.58
N GLU A 59 -10.59 -4.85 -11.32
CA GLU A 59 -9.51 -5.68 -10.75
C GLU A 59 -8.35 -5.83 -11.74
N GLU A 60 -8.64 -6.11 -13.02
CA GLU A 60 -7.62 -6.20 -14.07
C GLU A 60 -6.88 -4.86 -14.23
N LYS A 61 -7.62 -3.76 -14.19
CA LYS A 61 -7.05 -2.40 -14.25
C LYS A 61 -6.11 -2.10 -13.09
N ILE A 62 -6.42 -2.58 -11.88
CA ILE A 62 -5.54 -2.43 -10.71
C ILE A 62 -4.25 -3.20 -10.88
N GLU A 63 -4.31 -4.45 -11.36
CA GLU A 63 -3.09 -5.23 -11.60
C GLU A 63 -2.25 -4.61 -12.74
N LEU A 64 -2.87 -4.02 -13.76
CA LEU A 64 -2.16 -3.26 -14.79
C LEU A 64 -1.50 -1.99 -14.21
N LEU A 65 -2.18 -1.29 -13.29
CA LEU A 65 -1.60 -0.15 -12.57
C LEU A 65 -0.39 -0.56 -11.73
N ILE A 66 -0.50 -1.63 -10.94
CA ILE A 66 0.59 -2.17 -10.13
C ILE A 66 1.74 -2.63 -11.03
N SER A 67 1.45 -3.30 -12.14
CA SER A 67 2.46 -3.71 -13.12
C SER A 67 3.22 -2.51 -13.70
N ALA A 68 2.52 -1.45 -14.11
CA ALA A 68 3.13 -0.22 -14.61
C ALA A 68 4.03 0.44 -13.56
N MET A 69 3.61 0.45 -12.29
CA MET A 69 4.41 0.93 -11.17
C MET A 69 5.64 0.05 -10.91
N GLY A 70 5.50 -1.27 -11.02
CA GLY A 70 6.61 -2.22 -10.96
C GLY A 70 7.67 -1.97 -12.04
N GLU A 71 7.24 -1.74 -13.28
CA GLU A 71 8.16 -1.37 -14.37
C GLU A 71 8.83 -0.01 -14.16
N LEU A 72 8.12 0.96 -13.58
CA LEU A 72 8.71 2.24 -13.19
C LEU A 72 9.77 2.06 -12.09
N LYS A 73 9.47 1.27 -11.05
CA LYS A 73 10.40 0.95 -9.96
C LYS A 73 11.68 0.30 -10.48
N LYS A 74 11.57 -0.65 -11.42
CA LYS A 74 12.73 -1.28 -12.08
C LYS A 74 13.57 -0.27 -12.85
N LYS A 75 12.96 0.65 -13.61
CA LYS A 75 13.69 1.69 -14.36
C LYS A 75 14.42 2.70 -13.46
N LEU A 76 13.99 2.83 -12.22
CA LEU A 76 14.57 3.71 -11.21
C LEU A 76 15.50 2.95 -10.24
N ASP A 77 15.83 1.70 -10.53
CA ASP A 77 16.67 0.83 -9.70
C ASP A 77 16.18 0.74 -8.24
N ILE A 78 14.87 0.76 -8.03
CA ILE A 78 14.26 0.59 -6.71
C ILE A 78 14.39 -0.89 -6.30
N PRO A 79 14.90 -1.19 -5.10
CA PRO A 79 14.90 -2.53 -4.53
C PRO A 79 13.52 -3.19 -4.59
N SER A 80 13.47 -4.51 -4.82
CA SER A 80 12.20 -5.23 -4.96
C SER A 80 11.48 -5.49 -3.64
N SER A 81 12.16 -5.36 -2.50
CA SER A 81 11.61 -5.64 -1.18
C SER A 81 12.39 -4.93 -0.07
N ILE A 82 11.82 -4.91 1.13
CA ILE A 82 12.53 -4.43 2.34
C ILE A 82 13.74 -5.32 2.65
N GLN A 83 13.65 -6.63 2.40
CA GLN A 83 14.78 -7.57 2.58
C GLN A 83 15.96 -7.26 1.65
N ALA A 84 15.71 -6.66 0.49
CA ALA A 84 16.77 -6.21 -0.42
C ALA A 84 17.48 -4.94 0.07
N LEU A 85 17.00 -4.33 1.16
CA LEU A 85 17.74 -3.30 1.89
C LEU A 85 18.76 -3.97 2.81
N ASP A 86 19.85 -3.28 3.14
CA ASP A 86 20.88 -3.74 4.09
C ASP A 86 20.39 -3.66 5.55
N ILE A 87 19.20 -4.20 5.81
CA ILE A 87 18.55 -4.28 7.11
C ILE A 87 18.51 -5.76 7.50
N PRO A 88 19.20 -6.16 8.59
CA PRO A 88 19.12 -7.53 9.07
C PRO A 88 17.68 -7.92 9.39
N GLU A 89 17.23 -9.08 8.91
CA GLU A 89 15.86 -9.57 9.13
C GLU A 89 15.52 -9.63 10.62
N SER A 90 16.45 -10.09 11.46
CA SER A 90 16.26 -10.11 12.92
C SER A 90 16.02 -8.72 13.51
N LYS A 91 16.68 -7.68 12.98
CA LYS A 91 16.49 -6.29 13.40
C LYS A 91 15.15 -5.76 12.93
N PHE A 92 14.73 -6.09 11.70
CA PHE A 92 13.43 -5.71 11.16
C PHE A 92 12.29 -6.33 11.97
N LEU A 93 12.33 -7.65 12.15
CA LEU A 93 11.32 -8.40 12.92
C LEU A 93 11.24 -7.93 14.37
N ALA A 94 12.37 -7.55 14.99
CA ALA A 94 12.39 -7.02 16.35
C ALA A 94 11.68 -5.65 16.48
N SER A 95 11.67 -4.83 15.43
CA SER A 95 10.98 -3.53 15.43
C SER A 95 9.59 -3.57 14.79
N LEU A 96 9.19 -4.68 14.16
CA LEU A 96 7.99 -4.79 13.35
C LEU A 96 6.70 -4.46 14.12
N ASP A 97 6.59 -4.93 15.36
CA ASP A 97 5.42 -4.63 16.20
C ASP A 97 5.32 -3.14 16.50
N GLU A 98 6.41 -2.53 16.97
CA GLU A 98 6.44 -1.09 17.28
C GLU A 98 6.20 -0.24 16.03
N MET A 99 6.78 -0.61 14.89
CA MET A 99 6.51 0.02 13.59
C MET A 99 5.02 -0.02 13.22
N SER A 100 4.37 -1.15 13.46
CA SER A 100 2.95 -1.32 13.12
C SER A 100 2.04 -0.49 14.04
N TYR A 101 2.36 -0.40 15.33
CA TYR A 101 1.68 0.49 16.26
C TYR A 101 1.87 1.97 15.88
N GLN A 102 3.11 2.40 15.64
CA GLN A 102 3.38 3.79 15.26
C GLN A 102 2.73 4.17 13.92
N ALA A 103 2.68 3.26 12.95
CA ALA A 103 1.97 3.48 11.69
C ALA A 103 0.46 3.60 11.89
N PHE A 104 -0.13 2.80 12.78
CA PHE A 104 -1.55 2.93 13.13
C PHE A 104 -1.86 4.27 13.80
N ASP A 105 -0.99 4.73 14.70
CA ASP A 105 -1.14 6.00 15.44
C ASP A 105 -0.75 7.25 14.61
N ASP A 106 -0.23 7.07 13.40
CA ASP A 106 0.17 8.17 12.52
C ASP A 106 -1.05 8.98 12.05
N GLN A 107 -0.89 10.31 11.99
CA GLN A 107 -1.95 11.23 11.56
C GLN A 107 -2.44 10.95 10.12
N CYS A 108 -1.60 10.39 9.25
CA CYS A 108 -1.95 10.06 7.88
C CYS A 108 -2.96 8.89 7.81
N THR A 109 -2.91 7.96 8.76
CA THR A 109 -3.73 6.74 8.75
C THR A 109 -5.23 7.03 8.87
N GLY A 110 -5.60 8.09 9.59
CA GLY A 110 -6.99 8.49 9.76
C GLY A 110 -7.71 8.81 8.45
N ALA A 111 -6.98 9.16 7.37
CA ALA A 111 -7.54 9.45 6.06
C ALA A 111 -7.55 8.24 5.09
N ASN A 112 -6.91 7.13 5.45
CA ASN A 112 -6.88 5.93 4.61
C ASN A 112 -8.28 5.32 4.50
N PRO A 113 -8.78 4.96 3.30
CA PRO A 113 -10.19 4.61 3.12
C PRO A 113 -10.61 3.32 3.83
N ARG A 114 -9.69 2.35 3.94
CA ARG A 114 -9.80 1.20 4.81
C ARG A 114 -9.09 1.54 6.11
N TYR A 115 -9.80 1.62 7.23
CA TYR A 115 -9.16 1.92 8.51
C TYR A 115 -8.46 0.65 9.00
N PRO A 116 -7.12 0.59 9.00
CA PRO A 116 -6.42 -0.68 9.15
C PRO A 116 -6.47 -1.18 10.59
N LEU A 117 -6.36 -2.49 10.76
CA LEU A 117 -5.94 -3.12 12.01
C LEU A 117 -4.40 -3.16 12.07
N ILE A 118 -3.84 -3.12 13.27
CA ILE A 118 -2.38 -3.25 13.47
C ILE A 118 -1.86 -4.56 12.86
N SER A 119 -2.65 -5.66 12.93
CA SER A 119 -2.30 -6.94 12.30
C SER A 119 -2.25 -6.87 10.78
N GLU A 120 -3.11 -6.06 10.14
CA GLU A 120 -3.10 -5.88 8.69
C GLU A 120 -1.92 -5.02 8.23
N ILE A 121 -1.55 -4.00 9.02
CA ILE A 121 -0.32 -3.22 8.77
C ILE A 121 0.91 -4.13 8.87
N LYS A 122 0.95 -4.98 9.91
CA LYS A 122 2.03 -5.93 10.11
C LYS A 122 2.18 -6.90 8.95
N GLU A 123 1.06 -7.38 8.39
CA GLU A 123 1.07 -8.25 7.22
C GLU A 123 1.64 -7.54 5.98
N MET A 124 1.29 -6.28 5.72
CA MET A 124 1.84 -5.53 4.58
C MET A 124 3.36 -5.27 4.67
N TYR A 125 3.94 -5.38 5.86
CA TYR A 125 5.38 -5.25 6.06
C TYR A 125 6.16 -6.55 5.77
N LEU A 126 5.48 -7.70 5.74
CA LEU A 126 6.05 -9.04 5.56
C LEU A 126 5.92 -9.52 4.11
#